data_AF-A0A956KL21-F1
#
_entry.id   AF-A0A956KL21-F1
#
_cell.length_a   1.000
_cell.length_b   1.000
_cell.length_c   1.000
_cell.angle_alpha   90.00
_cell.angle_beta   90.00
_cell.angle_gamma   90.00
#
_symmetry.space_group_name_H-M   'P 1'
#
loop_
_entity.id
_entity.type
_entity.pdbx_description
1 polymer ?
#
loop_
_entity_poly.entity_id
_entity_poly.type
_entity_poly.pdbx_seq_one_letter_code
_entity_poly.pdbx_strand_id
1 'polypeptide(L)'
;AWTAGNPAGAWLRADLGTSANVYAGGRVTGESDSSYASALALLTSEGLRFRAADESSWTTLDFEPEGSLVAFGNGFVVSDAGVVYDILESGSVEEVARTDLAPRAIAGGWNGFLLAGEGGAAARAYEQDCFEG
;
A
#
# COMPACT_ATOMS: atom_id res chain seq x y z
N ALA A 1 27.99 4.30 10.16
CA ALA A 1 27.59 2.88 10.25
C ALA A 1 26.13 2.85 10.67
N TRP A 2 25.27 2.17 9.91
CA TRP A 2 23.85 2.07 10.25
C TRP A 2 23.58 0.69 10.85
N THR A 3 23.12 0.66 12.10
CA THR A 3 22.60 -0.53 12.78
C THR A 3 21.09 -0.35 12.92
N ALA A 4 20.30 -1.05 12.10
CA ALA A 4 18.86 -1.10 12.28
C ALA A 4 18.53 -2.18 13.33
N GLY A 5 18.02 -1.75 14.48
CA GLY A 5 17.77 -2.60 15.64
C GLY A 5 16.39 -3.26 15.70
N ASN A 6 15.60 -3.32 14.62
CA ASN A 6 14.31 -4.01 14.64
C ASN A 6 13.84 -4.46 13.22
N PRO A 7 13.74 -5.77 12.92
CA PRO A 7 13.51 -6.31 11.57
C PRO A 7 12.04 -6.71 11.30
N ALA A 8 11.06 -5.90 11.73
CA ALA A 8 9.66 -6.13 11.41
C ALA A 8 9.27 -5.40 10.10
N GLY A 9 9.59 -6.03 8.97
CA GLY A 9 8.90 -5.80 7.69
C GLY A 9 9.31 -4.61 6.81
N ALA A 10 10.08 -3.64 7.29
CA ALA A 10 10.58 -2.54 6.47
C ALA A 10 11.96 -2.86 5.88
N TRP A 11 12.01 -3.15 4.58
CA TRP A 11 13.26 -3.40 3.87
C TRP A 11 13.98 -2.06 3.59
N LEU A 12 15.22 -1.93 4.06
CA LEU A 12 16.07 -0.78 3.76
C LEU A 12 16.72 -0.94 2.38
N ARG A 13 16.31 -0.07 1.46
CA ARG A 13 16.96 0.39 0.21
C ARG A 13 18.11 -0.50 -0.30
N ALA A 14 17.76 -1.57 -1.01
CA ALA A 14 18.63 -2.08 -2.07
C ALA A 14 18.34 -1.26 -3.34
N ASP A 15 19.37 -0.86 -4.08
CA ASP A 15 19.20 -0.19 -5.38
C ASP A 15 18.30 -1.04 -6.30
N LEU A 16 17.09 -0.56 -6.55
CA LEU A 16 16.14 -1.18 -7.48
C LEU A 16 16.47 -0.88 -8.95
N GLY A 17 17.64 -0.27 -9.22
CA GLY A 17 18.06 0.09 -10.57
C GLY A 17 17.28 1.27 -11.18
N THR A 18 16.53 2.03 -10.39
CA THR A 18 15.82 3.23 -10.86
C THR A 18 16.01 4.39 -9.87
N SER A 19 16.23 5.59 -10.38
CA SER A 19 16.38 6.84 -9.61
C SER A 19 15.08 7.33 -8.96
N ALA A 20 14.01 6.52 -8.99
CA ALA A 20 12.73 6.88 -8.42
C ALA A 20 12.85 6.87 -6.89
N ASN A 21 12.50 7.98 -6.25
CA ASN A 21 12.46 8.02 -4.80
C ASN A 21 11.36 7.06 -4.34
N VAL A 22 11.75 5.94 -3.73
CA VAL A 22 10.81 4.99 -3.12
C VAL A 22 10.33 5.59 -1.80
N TYR A 23 9.02 5.76 -1.66
CA TYR A 23 8.39 6.33 -0.47
C TYR A 23 7.95 5.24 0.51
N ALA A 24 7.36 4.17 -0.01
CA ALA A 24 6.87 3.05 0.77
C ALA A 24 6.68 1.82 -0.12
N GLY A 25 6.41 0.67 0.47
CA GLY A 25 6.07 -0.53 -0.27
C GLY A 25 6.03 -1.77 0.61
N GLY A 26 5.54 -2.85 0.05
CA GLY A 26 5.38 -4.10 0.77
C GLY A 26 4.61 -5.13 -0.03
N ARG A 27 4.12 -6.14 0.68
CA ARG A 27 3.31 -7.20 0.08
C ARG A 27 1.95 -6.66 -0.30
N VAL A 28 1.52 -7.08 -1.48
CA VAL A 28 0.13 -7.13 -1.87
C VAL A 28 -0.38 -8.48 -1.36
N THR A 29 -1.39 -8.44 -0.50
CA THR A 29 -2.01 -9.64 0.09
C THR A 29 -3.40 -9.79 -0.49
N GLY A 30 -3.65 -10.85 -1.26
CA GLY A 30 -5.01 -11.27 -1.59
C GLY A 30 -5.71 -11.93 -0.39
N GLU A 31 -7.01 -12.20 -0.53
CA GLU A 31 -7.84 -12.87 0.48
C GLU A 31 -7.32 -14.25 0.90
N SER A 32 -6.45 -14.87 0.10
CA SER A 32 -5.84 -16.15 0.41
C SER A 32 -4.56 -15.94 1.22
N ASP A 33 -4.54 -16.41 2.47
CA ASP A 33 -3.38 -16.62 3.35
C ASP A 33 -2.30 -17.58 2.79
N SER A 34 -2.21 -17.71 1.46
CA SER A 34 -1.26 -18.51 0.70
C SER A 34 0.14 -17.91 0.85
N SER A 35 0.85 -18.39 1.87
CA SER A 35 2.26 -18.15 2.09
C SER A 35 3.08 -18.77 0.94
N TYR A 36 3.86 -17.97 0.21
CA TYR A 36 5.31 -18.12 -0.01
C TYR A 36 5.79 -17.19 -1.14
N ALA A 37 4.94 -16.89 -2.12
CA ALA A 37 5.18 -15.88 -3.15
C ALA A 37 4.02 -14.88 -3.12
N SER A 38 4.27 -13.68 -2.59
CA SER A 38 3.28 -12.59 -2.59
C SER A 38 3.69 -11.57 -3.64
N ALA A 39 2.73 -11.03 -4.38
CA ALA A 39 2.97 -9.86 -5.20
C ALA A 39 3.49 -8.70 -4.33
N LEU A 40 4.28 -7.82 -4.93
CA LEU A 40 4.85 -6.65 -4.26
C LEU A 40 4.40 -5.38 -4.95
N ALA A 41 4.15 -4.35 -4.15
CA ALA A 41 3.93 -3.00 -4.64
C ALA A 41 4.90 -2.02 -3.99
N LEU A 42 5.37 -1.05 -4.77
CA LEU A 42 6.22 0.06 -4.32
C LEU A 42 5.59 1.37 -4.74
N LEU A 43 5.38 2.24 -3.77
CA LEU A 43 5.03 3.63 -4.00
C LEU A 43 6.31 4.43 -4.27
N THR A 44 6.37 5.07 -5.43
CA THR A 44 7.52 5.86 -5.87
C THR A 44 7.09 7.27 -6.30
N SER A 45 8.06 8.17 -6.51
CA SER A 45 7.84 9.50 -7.08
C SER A 45 7.18 9.51 -8.46
N GLU A 46 7.24 8.39 -9.18
CA GLU A 46 6.69 8.25 -10.55
C GLU A 46 5.35 7.51 -10.57
N GLY A 47 4.87 7.02 -9.41
CA GLY A 47 3.66 6.21 -9.30
C GLY A 47 3.90 4.85 -8.63
N LEU A 48 2.96 3.92 -8.83
CA LEU A 48 3.04 2.57 -8.27
C LEU A 48 3.79 1.61 -9.20
N ARG A 49 4.78 0.93 -8.63
CA ARG A 49 5.45 -0.22 -9.27
C ARG A 49 4.90 -1.50 -8.68
N PHE A 50 4.66 -2.50 -9.51
CA PHE A 50 4.13 -3.79 -9.13
C PHE A 50 5.03 -4.91 -9.63
N ARG A 51 5.11 -6.00 -8.87
CA ARG A 51 5.78 -7.23 -9.28
C ARG A 51 4.94 -8.40 -8.82
N ALA A 52 4.45 -9.20 -9.75
CA ALA A 52 3.74 -10.43 -9.42
C ALA A 52 4.65 -11.42 -8.68
N ALA A 53 4.04 -12.32 -7.92
CA ALA A 53 4.70 -13.28 -7.04
C ALA A 53 5.84 -14.09 -7.71
N ASP A 54 5.62 -14.54 -8.94
CA ASP A 54 6.53 -15.38 -9.72
C ASP A 54 7.29 -14.63 -10.82
N GLU A 55 7.16 -13.31 -10.88
CA GLU A 55 7.81 -12.49 -11.89
C GLU A 55 9.10 -11.85 -11.38
N SER A 56 10.10 -11.75 -12.27
CA SER A 56 11.36 -11.08 -11.98
C SER A 56 11.37 -9.59 -12.34
N SER A 57 10.38 -9.12 -13.09
CA SER A 57 10.30 -7.75 -13.62
C SER A 57 9.28 -6.89 -12.88
N TRP A 58 9.60 -5.61 -12.73
CA TRP A 58 8.66 -4.60 -12.24
C TRP A 58 7.86 -4.01 -13.39
N THR A 59 6.56 -3.87 -13.21
CA THR A 59 5.67 -3.11 -14.09
C THR A 59 5.22 -1.83 -13.39
N THR A 60 4.88 -0.81 -14.17
CA THR A 60 4.15 0.36 -13.64
C THR A 60 2.67 0.04 -13.70
N LEU A 61 1.95 0.25 -12.59
CA LEU A 61 0.50 0.17 -12.60
C LEU A 61 -0.06 1.40 -13.28
N ASP A 62 -0.82 1.19 -14.35
CA ASP A 62 -1.48 2.25 -15.10
C ASP A 62 -2.84 2.53 -14.45
N PHE A 63 -2.86 3.50 -13.53
CA PHE A 63 -4.08 4.03 -12.94
C PHE A 63 -3.89 5.50 -12.58
N GLU A 64 -4.98 6.27 -12.62
CA GLU A 64 -4.98 7.70 -12.32
C GLU A 64 -5.62 7.93 -10.94
N PRO A 65 -4.83 8.07 -9.86
CA PRO A 65 -5.38 8.35 -8.55
C PRO A 65 -5.97 9.76 -8.50
N GLU A 66 -7.05 9.91 -7.75
CA GLU A 66 -7.51 11.22 -7.29
C GLU A 66 -6.50 11.77 -6.26
N GLY A 67 -5.72 12.76 -6.67
CA GLY A 67 -4.68 13.36 -5.84
C GLY A 67 -3.33 12.62 -5.88
N SER A 68 -2.45 12.95 -4.94
CA SER A 68 -1.13 12.32 -4.82
C SER A 68 -1.18 11.15 -3.85
N LEU A 69 -0.58 10.01 -4.20
CA LEU A 69 -0.41 8.89 -3.28
C LEU A 69 0.60 9.25 -2.18
N VAL A 70 0.21 9.07 -0.92
CA VAL A 70 0.98 9.54 0.25
C VAL A 70 1.42 8.43 1.19
N ALA A 71 0.72 7.29 1.21
CA ALA A 71 1.10 6.17 2.06
C ALA A 71 0.68 4.82 1.46
N PHE A 72 1.36 3.77 1.92
CA PHE A 72 1.11 2.37 1.57
C PHE A 72 1.05 1.52 2.86
N GLY A 73 0.14 0.55 2.91
CA GLY A 73 0.07 -0.43 3.99
C GLY A 73 -0.75 -1.66 3.61
N ASN A 74 -0.17 -2.86 3.75
CA ASN A 74 -0.83 -4.17 3.55
C ASN A 74 -1.65 -4.28 2.25
N GLY A 75 -1.07 -3.89 1.12
CA GLY A 75 -1.75 -3.94 -0.19
C GLY A 75 -2.55 -2.69 -0.54
N PHE A 76 -2.81 -1.82 0.43
CA PHE A 76 -3.55 -0.59 0.21
C PHE A 76 -2.62 0.60 -0.02
N VAL A 77 -3.06 1.54 -0.85
CA VAL A 77 -2.50 2.89 -0.94
C VAL A 77 -3.57 3.93 -0.65
N VAL A 78 -3.13 5.07 -0.14
CA VAL A 78 -4.03 6.18 0.14
C VAL A 78 -3.50 7.46 -0.51
N SER A 79 -4.42 8.23 -1.10
CA SER A 79 -4.11 9.56 -1.65
C SER A 79 -4.35 10.68 -0.64
N ASP A 80 -3.74 11.84 -0.87
CA ASP A 80 -3.96 13.06 -0.09
C ASP A 80 -5.41 13.61 -0.20
N ALA A 81 -6.15 13.19 -1.22
CA ALA A 81 -7.58 13.47 -1.37
C ALA A 81 -8.48 12.57 -0.49
N GLY A 82 -7.92 11.65 0.30
CA GLY A 82 -8.70 10.81 1.21
C GLY A 82 -9.22 9.51 0.59
N VAL A 83 -8.75 9.13 -0.60
CA VAL A 83 -9.19 7.90 -1.28
C VAL A 83 -8.25 6.76 -0.95
N VAL A 84 -8.82 5.61 -0.55
CA VAL A 84 -8.08 4.37 -0.31
C VAL A 84 -8.30 3.43 -1.47
N TYR A 85 -7.21 2.99 -2.06
CA TYR A 85 -7.19 2.03 -3.14
C TYR A 85 -6.60 0.71 -2.66
N ASP A 86 -7.24 -0.38 -3.03
CA ASP A 86 -6.71 -1.72 -2.92
C ASP A 86 -5.92 -2.08 -4.18
N ILE A 87 -4.76 -2.69 -4.00
CA ILE A 87 -3.95 -3.25 -5.08
C ILE A 87 -4.17 -4.75 -5.04
N LEU A 88 -4.81 -5.29 -6.07
CA LEU A 88 -5.10 -6.71 -6.18
C LEU A 88 -3.86 -7.50 -6.64
N GLU A 89 -3.80 -8.79 -6.33
CA GLU A 89 -2.71 -9.68 -6.76
C GLU A 89 -2.62 -9.83 -8.30
N SER A 90 -3.69 -9.50 -9.00
CA SER A 90 -3.74 -9.38 -10.47
C SER A 90 -2.98 -8.15 -11.00
N GLY A 91 -2.60 -7.21 -10.15
CA GLY A 91 -2.05 -5.91 -10.53
C GLY A 91 -3.12 -4.88 -10.92
N SER A 92 -4.40 -5.14 -10.69
CA SER A 92 -5.45 -4.11 -10.80
C SER A 92 -5.54 -3.28 -9.52
N VAL A 93 -6.06 -2.06 -9.64
CA VAL A 93 -6.23 -1.12 -8.52
C VAL A 93 -7.69 -0.70 -8.46
N GLU A 94 -8.29 -0.75 -7.28
CA GLU A 94 -9.72 -0.45 -7.06
C GLU A 94 -9.92 0.49 -5.87
N GLU A 95 -10.82 1.48 -5.98
CA GLU A 95 -11.22 2.30 -4.82
C GLU A 95 -12.09 1.47 -3.88
N VAL A 96 -11.71 1.39 -2.60
CA VAL A 96 -12.42 0.58 -1.60
C VAL A 96 -13.00 1.41 -0.46
N ALA A 97 -12.47 2.61 -0.22
CA ALA A 97 -12.98 3.52 0.79
C ALA A 97 -12.60 4.98 0.50
N ARG A 98 -13.36 5.89 1.10
CA ARG A 98 -13.11 7.34 1.05
C ARG A 98 -13.31 7.96 2.42
N THR A 99 -12.51 8.97 2.73
CA THR A 99 -12.63 9.80 3.93
C THR A 99 -12.49 11.27 3.58
N ASP A 100 -13.10 12.16 4.38
CA ASP A 100 -12.92 13.61 4.26
C ASP A 100 -11.61 14.09 4.92
N LEU A 101 -10.86 13.18 5.54
CA LEU A 101 -9.56 13.45 6.13
C LEU A 101 -8.48 13.46 5.05
N ALA A 102 -7.60 14.47 5.04
CA ALA A 102 -6.38 14.48 4.25
C ALA A 102 -5.32 13.53 4.88
N PRO A 103 -5.13 12.31 4.36
CA PRO A 103 -4.33 11.29 5.03
C PRO A 103 -2.84 11.53 4.84
N ARG A 104 -2.04 11.01 5.77
CA ARG A 104 -0.58 11.01 5.75
C ARG A 104 0.00 9.62 6.03
N ALA A 105 -0.77 8.76 6.69
CA ALA A 105 -0.39 7.38 6.95
C ALA A 105 -1.62 6.47 6.95
N ILE A 106 -1.38 5.19 6.66
CA ILE A 106 -2.35 4.11 6.73
C ILE A 106 -1.75 2.94 7.51
N ALA A 107 -2.54 2.31 8.37
CA ALA A 107 -2.18 1.08 9.06
C ALA A 107 -3.41 0.19 9.21
N GLY A 108 -3.27 -1.10 8.97
CA GLY A 108 -4.38 -2.07 8.99
C GLY A 108 -4.39 -2.90 7.72
N GLY A 109 -5.47 -3.60 7.43
CA GLY A 109 -5.60 -4.45 6.25
C GLY A 109 -7.07 -4.76 5.95
N TRP A 110 -7.33 -5.94 5.39
CA TRP A 110 -8.68 -6.39 5.02
C TRP A 110 -9.70 -6.38 6.18
N ASN A 111 -9.27 -6.61 7.41
CA ASN A 111 -10.16 -6.56 8.59
C ASN A 111 -10.44 -5.12 9.08
N GLY A 112 -9.93 -4.12 8.36
CA GLY A 112 -10.07 -2.72 8.69
C GLY A 112 -8.73 -1.99 8.74
N PHE A 113 -8.80 -0.69 8.47
CA PHE A 113 -7.65 0.21 8.51
C PHE A 113 -7.95 1.53 9.20
N LEU A 114 -6.88 2.07 9.78
CA LEU A 114 -6.79 3.38 10.39
C LEU A 114 -6.01 4.29 9.45
N LEU A 115 -6.58 5.45 9.18
CA LEU A 115 -5.94 6.54 8.47
C LEU A 115 -5.57 7.62 9.49
N ALA A 116 -4.34 8.11 9.42
CA ALA A 116 -3.89 9.25 10.21
C ALA A 116 -3.60 10.43 9.29
N GLY A 117 -4.13 11.60 9.63
CA GLY A 117 -3.96 12.85 8.90
C GLY A 117 -3.08 13.84 9.65
N GLU A 118 -3.00 15.07 9.13
CA GLU A 118 -2.23 16.13 9.77
C GLU A 118 -2.78 16.49 11.16
N GLY A 119 -1.88 16.93 12.06
CA GLY A 119 -2.25 17.34 13.42
C GLY A 119 -2.71 16.19 14.33
N GLY A 120 -2.57 14.93 13.89
CA GLY A 120 -2.95 13.75 14.67
C GLY A 120 -4.43 13.36 14.56
N ALA A 121 -5.18 13.95 13.61
CA ALA A 121 -6.51 13.47 13.28
C ALA A 121 -6.45 12.02 12.78
N ALA A 122 -7.40 11.18 13.18
CA ALA A 122 -7.47 9.80 12.72
C ALA A 122 -8.90 9.43 12.33
N ALA A 123 -9.03 8.63 11.28
CA ALA A 123 -10.28 8.07 10.81
C ALA A 123 -10.17 6.55 10.69
N ARG A 124 -11.22 5.83 11.09
CA ARG A 124 -11.37 4.41 10.78
C ARG A 124 -12.22 4.33 9.51
N ALA A 125 -11.67 3.78 8.44
CA ALA A 125 -12.27 3.87 7.11
C ALA A 125 -12.75 2.54 6.55
N TYR A 126 -12.63 1.43 7.29
CA TYR A 126 -13.15 0.13 6.89
C TYR A 126 -13.42 -0.78 8.08
N GLU A 127 -14.61 -1.38 8.09
CA GLU A 127 -15.00 -2.53 8.90
C GLU A 127 -15.73 -3.43 7.90
N GLN A 128 -15.14 -4.57 7.53
CA GLN A 128 -15.84 -5.54 6.69
C GLN A 128 -17.03 -6.04 7.51
N ASP A 129 -18.25 -6.00 6.95
CA ASP A 129 -19.37 -6.73 7.54
C ASP A 129 -18.91 -8.19 7.67
N CYS A 130 -18.95 -8.72 8.90
CA CYS A 130 -18.74 -10.14 9.10
C CYS A 130 -19.74 -10.85 8.18
N PHE A 131 -19.27 -11.65 7.24
CA PHE A 131 -20.16 -12.54 6.50
C PHE A 131 -20.87 -13.44 7.53
N GLU A 132 -22.13 -13.13 7.82
CA GLU A 132 -23.06 -14.11 8.35
C GLU A 132 -23.32 -15.13 7.21
N GLY A 133 -22.85 -16.37 7.38
CA GLY A 133 -23.19 -17.49 6.48
C GLY A 133 -22.13 -18.57 6.38
#